data_AF-A0A0C2FGM5-F1
#
_entry.id   AF-A0A0C2FGM5-F1
#
_cell.length_a   1.000
_cell.length_b   1.000
_cell.length_c   1.000
_cell.angle_alpha   90.00
_cell.angle_beta   90.00
_cell.angle_gamma   90.00
#
_symmetry.space_group_name_H-M   'P 1'
#
loop_
_entity.id
_entity.type
_entity.pdbx_description
1 polymer ?
#
loop_
_entity_poly.entity_id
_entity_poly.type
_entity_poly.pdbx_seq_one_letter_code
_entity_poly.pdbx_strand_id
1 'polypeptide(L)'
;RKMLRRSFWHATNRLGIDRFACSELVPVVVGTLKMAYPELTTASERIQKCIADEERQYWSVIDKGYSLFEQMRLNLPEGSTVFSGEDAFTLHDTHGVPIEVTEDLAKEHGLDVDTKRFLELKEQAKVLSRSQSGFSKSVSLDTTGLQRHSDKAKYNYSLDGSGSYVFLSIKTSVVAVFCENERVDSLSSNGSVVLED
;
A
#
# COMPACT_ATOMS: atom_id res chain seq x y z
N ARG A 1 4.85 -5.97 1.25
CA ARG A 1 4.71 -5.98 2.72
C ARG A 1 3.35 -6.49 3.19
N LYS A 2 2.21 -5.80 2.97
CA LYS A 2 0.88 -6.25 3.44
C LYS A 2 0.54 -7.70 3.04
N MET A 3 0.78 -8.05 1.77
CA MET A 3 0.58 -9.42 1.28
C MET A 3 1.46 -10.45 2.01
N LEU A 4 2.75 -10.17 2.21
CA LEU A 4 3.67 -11.05 2.93
C LEU A 4 3.20 -11.32 4.37
N ARG A 5 2.84 -10.27 5.11
CA ARG A 5 2.35 -10.41 6.50
C ARG A 5 1.08 -11.25 6.58
N ARG A 6 0.15 -11.06 5.65
CA ARG A 6 -1.05 -11.89 5.54
C ARG A 6 -0.71 -13.35 5.19
N SER A 7 0.25 -13.57 4.30
CA SER A 7 0.75 -14.92 4.00
C SER A 7 1.36 -15.59 5.22
N PHE A 8 2.19 -14.89 6.00
CA PHE A 8 2.80 -15.43 7.23
C PHE A 8 1.74 -15.83 8.25
N TRP A 9 0.73 -14.98 8.45
CA TRP A 9 -0.41 -15.27 9.33
C TRP A 9 -1.15 -16.54 8.89
N HIS A 10 -1.56 -16.61 7.62
CA HIS A 10 -2.28 -17.77 7.12
C HIS A 10 -1.43 -19.04 7.08
N ALA A 11 -0.14 -18.94 6.76
CA ALA A 11 0.79 -20.07 6.80
C ALA A 11 0.83 -20.70 8.19
N THR A 12 0.93 -19.89 9.24
CA THR A 12 1.00 -20.38 10.61
C THR A 12 -0.37 -20.82 11.12
N ASN A 13 -1.37 -19.94 11.03
CA ASN A 13 -2.66 -20.16 11.69
C ASN A 13 -3.61 -21.10 10.93
N ARG A 14 -3.49 -21.20 9.60
CA ARG A 14 -4.36 -22.08 8.78
C ARG A 14 -3.67 -23.34 8.28
N LEU A 15 -2.38 -23.26 7.97
CA LEU A 15 -1.62 -24.38 7.39
C LEU A 15 -0.72 -25.08 8.42
N GLY A 16 -0.57 -24.53 9.63
CA GLY A 16 0.26 -25.12 10.68
C GLY A 16 1.75 -25.10 10.36
N ILE A 17 2.20 -24.16 9.52
CA ILE A 17 3.62 -23.99 9.18
C ILE A 17 4.31 -23.24 10.33
N ASP A 18 5.49 -23.70 10.74
CA ASP A 18 6.26 -23.06 11.80
C ASP A 18 6.66 -21.62 11.44
N ARG A 19 6.80 -20.78 12.48
CA ARG A 19 7.31 -19.41 12.33
C ARG A 19 8.72 -19.47 11.72
N PHE A 20 9.05 -18.48 10.87
CA PHE A 20 10.36 -18.35 10.19
C PHE A 20 10.61 -19.34 9.04
N ALA A 21 9.67 -20.23 8.75
CA ALA A 21 9.79 -21.21 7.66
C ALA A 21 9.36 -20.66 6.30
N CYS A 22 8.67 -19.51 6.23
CA CYS A 22 8.15 -19.00 4.94
C CYS A 22 9.27 -18.66 3.96
N SER A 23 10.45 -18.27 4.46
CA SER A 23 11.63 -18.00 3.64
C SER A 23 12.19 -19.25 2.94
N GLU A 24 11.95 -20.45 3.48
CA GLU A 24 12.41 -21.73 2.91
C GLU A 24 11.62 -22.15 1.66
N LEU A 25 10.49 -21.49 1.38
CA LEU A 25 9.70 -21.72 0.17
C LEU A 25 10.32 -21.05 -1.07
N VAL A 26 11.19 -20.05 -0.87
CA VAL A 26 11.77 -19.27 -1.99
C VAL A 26 12.57 -20.15 -2.96
N PRO A 27 13.49 -21.03 -2.52
CA PRO A 27 14.24 -21.90 -3.42
C PRO A 27 13.36 -22.83 -4.24
N VAL A 28 12.24 -23.32 -3.67
CA VAL A 28 11.29 -24.20 -4.37
C VAL A 28 10.60 -23.45 -5.52
N VAL A 29 10.14 -22.22 -5.25
CA VAL A 29 9.49 -21.37 -6.26
C VAL A 29 10.47 -21.00 -7.38
N VAL A 30 11.69 -20.60 -7.01
CA VAL A 30 12.75 -20.28 -7.99
C VAL A 30 13.10 -21.51 -8.84
N GLY A 31 13.21 -22.69 -8.23
CA GLY A 31 13.46 -23.94 -8.95
C GLY A 31 12.41 -24.28 -10.00
N THR A 32 11.15 -23.91 -9.75
CA THR A 32 10.01 -24.15 -10.64
C THR A 32 9.94 -23.13 -11.79
N LEU A 33 10.31 -21.87 -11.51
CA LEU A 33 10.15 -20.75 -12.45
C LEU A 33 11.41 -20.37 -13.22
N LYS A 34 12.58 -20.92 -12.87
CA LYS A 34 13.88 -20.57 -13.46
C LYS A 34 13.97 -20.66 -14.99
N MET A 35 13.16 -21.52 -15.62
CA MET A 35 13.14 -21.66 -17.08
C MET A 35 12.50 -20.46 -17.78
N ALA A 36 11.47 -19.86 -17.16
CA ALA A 36 10.78 -18.69 -17.69
C ALA A 36 11.45 -17.39 -17.24
N TYR A 37 12.03 -17.37 -16.04
CA TYR A 37 12.61 -16.19 -15.41
C TYR A 37 14.02 -16.51 -14.84
N PRO A 38 15.06 -16.55 -15.69
CA PRO A 38 16.43 -16.89 -15.27
C PRO A 38 17.00 -15.90 -14.23
N GLU A 39 16.57 -14.64 -14.26
CA GLU A 39 16.95 -13.58 -13.32
C GLU A 39 16.54 -13.85 -11.86
N LEU A 40 15.56 -14.73 -11.64
CA LEU A 40 15.19 -15.13 -10.27
C LEU A 40 16.30 -15.92 -9.58
N THR A 41 17.13 -16.63 -10.35
CA THR A 41 18.23 -17.44 -9.79
C THR A 41 19.29 -16.56 -9.15
N THR A 42 19.64 -15.44 -9.80
CA THR A 42 20.63 -14.50 -9.28
C THR A 42 20.08 -13.66 -8.13
N ALA A 43 18.78 -13.36 -8.13
CA ALA A 43 18.12 -12.61 -7.07
C ALA A 43 17.66 -13.45 -5.86
N SER A 44 17.72 -14.79 -5.96
CA SER A 44 17.11 -15.72 -4.99
C SER A 44 17.56 -15.46 -3.55
N GLU A 45 18.86 -15.35 -3.31
CA GLU A 45 19.42 -15.13 -1.96
C GLU A 45 18.93 -13.80 -1.35
N ARG A 46 18.89 -12.75 -2.18
CA ARG A 46 18.38 -11.44 -1.75
C ARG A 46 16.89 -11.49 -1.42
N ILE A 47 16.09 -12.17 -2.24
CA ILE A 47 14.65 -12.34 -2.02
C ILE A 47 14.41 -13.13 -0.73
N GLN A 48 15.12 -14.24 -0.55
CA GLN A 48 15.02 -15.09 0.64
C GLN A 48 15.34 -14.29 1.91
N LYS A 49 16.45 -13.54 1.90
CA LYS A 49 16.83 -12.68 3.03
C LYS A 49 15.79 -11.61 3.33
N CYS A 50 15.27 -10.91 2.30
CA CYS A 50 14.21 -9.92 2.48
C CYS A 50 12.95 -10.51 3.12
N ILE A 51 12.55 -11.72 2.71
CA ILE A 51 11.38 -12.40 3.27
C ILE A 51 11.64 -12.79 4.73
N ALA A 52 12.81 -13.36 5.04
CA ALA A 52 13.19 -13.72 6.39
C ALA A 52 13.23 -12.51 7.34
N ASP A 53 13.78 -11.38 6.88
CA ASP A 53 13.85 -10.14 7.66
C ASP A 53 12.44 -9.57 7.92
N GLU A 54 11.57 -9.54 6.90
CA GLU A 54 10.18 -9.08 7.08
C GLU A 54 9.38 -10.03 7.98
N GLU A 55 9.58 -11.34 7.88
CA GLU A 55 8.95 -12.34 8.75
C GLU A 55 9.37 -12.14 10.20
N ARG A 56 10.66 -11.90 10.46
CA ARG A 56 11.16 -11.60 11.80
C ARG A 56 10.58 -10.31 12.38
N GLN A 57 10.51 -9.26 11.57
CA GLN A 57 9.87 -8.00 11.99
C GLN A 57 8.38 -8.21 12.28
N TYR A 58 7.70 -8.99 11.45
CA TYR A 58 6.28 -9.28 11.65
C TYR A 58 6.02 -10.00 12.96
N TRP A 59 6.71 -11.11 13.24
CA TRP A 59 6.51 -11.85 14.49
C TRP A 59 6.89 -11.02 15.73
N SER A 60 7.94 -10.21 15.66
CA SER A 60 8.28 -9.29 16.75
C SER A 60 7.16 -8.27 17.04
N VAL A 61 6.45 -7.80 16.01
CA VAL A 61 5.29 -6.93 16.17
C VAL A 61 4.11 -7.68 16.78
N ILE A 62 3.84 -8.91 16.33
CA ILE A 62 2.76 -9.74 16.87
C ILE A 62 2.99 -10.08 18.34
N ASP A 63 4.20 -10.49 18.74
CA ASP A 63 4.50 -10.84 20.12
C ASP A 63 4.36 -9.63 21.08
N LYS A 64 4.75 -8.43 20.62
CA LYS A 64 4.50 -7.18 21.34
C LYS A 64 3.01 -6.86 21.40
N GLY A 65 2.31 -7.07 20.29
CA GLY A 65 0.86 -6.90 20.17
C GLY A 65 0.09 -7.77 21.16
N TYR A 66 0.51 -9.03 21.33
CA TYR A 66 -0.06 -9.96 22.31
C TYR A 66 0.10 -9.43 23.74
N SER A 67 1.30 -8.96 24.10
CA SER A 67 1.57 -8.41 25.43
C SER A 67 0.71 -7.18 25.72
N LEU A 68 0.52 -6.31 24.72
CA LEU A 68 -0.31 -5.12 24.85
C LEU A 68 -1.81 -5.45 24.90
N PHE A 69 -2.26 -6.40 24.08
CA PHE A 69 -3.62 -6.91 24.11
C PHE A 69 -3.97 -7.43 25.50
N GLU A 70 -3.08 -8.23 26.11
CA GLU A 70 -3.29 -8.72 27.48
C GLU A 70 -3.39 -7.59 28.51
N GLN A 71 -2.56 -6.55 28.39
CA GLN A 71 -2.66 -5.36 29.26
C GLN A 71 -3.99 -4.64 29.08
N MET A 72 -4.44 -4.42 27.85
CA MET A 72 -5.73 -3.78 27.54
C MET A 72 -6.90 -4.64 28.06
N ARG A 73 -6.81 -5.97 27.89
CA ARG A 73 -7.80 -6.94 28.36
C ARG A 73 -7.95 -6.90 29.88
N LEU A 74 -6.85 -6.80 30.63
CA LEU A 74 -6.87 -6.72 32.09
C LEU A 74 -7.52 -5.43 32.62
N ASN A 75 -7.55 -4.37 31.80
CA ASN A 75 -8.21 -3.11 32.15
C ASN A 75 -9.71 -3.11 31.80
N LEU A 76 -10.24 -4.17 31.17
CA LEU A 76 -11.66 -4.27 30.89
C LEU A 76 -12.47 -4.43 32.19
N PRO A 77 -13.69 -3.86 32.26
CA PRO A 77 -14.60 -4.10 33.37
C PRO A 77 -14.89 -5.60 33.56
N GLU A 78 -15.05 -6.03 34.81
CA GLU A 78 -15.43 -7.40 35.11
C GLU A 78 -16.74 -7.77 34.39
N GLY A 79 -16.73 -8.91 33.69
CA GLY A 79 -17.87 -9.38 32.91
C GLY A 79 -18.01 -8.75 31.51
N SER A 80 -17.07 -7.92 31.06
CA SER A 80 -17.08 -7.46 29.67
C SER A 80 -16.90 -8.62 28.70
N THR A 81 -17.78 -8.70 27.71
CA THR A 81 -17.68 -9.65 26.59
C THR A 81 -17.19 -8.97 25.32
N VAL A 82 -16.88 -7.67 25.36
CA VAL A 82 -16.53 -6.86 24.19
C VAL A 82 -15.18 -6.19 24.41
N PHE A 83 -14.29 -6.37 23.44
CA PHE A 83 -13.05 -5.63 23.31
C PHE A 83 -13.30 -4.36 22.49
N SER A 84 -12.95 -3.20 23.05
CA SER A 84 -13.28 -1.90 22.45
C SER A 84 -12.67 -1.74 21.05
N GLY A 85 -13.45 -1.18 20.13
CA GLY A 85 -12.96 -0.82 18.80
C GLY A 85 -11.86 0.25 18.84
N GLU A 86 -11.78 1.03 19.91
CA GLU A 86 -10.74 2.04 20.14
C GLU A 86 -9.38 1.40 20.51
N ASP A 87 -9.41 0.38 21.37
CA ASP A 87 -8.24 -0.41 21.72
C ASP A 87 -7.76 -1.23 20.52
N ALA A 88 -8.70 -1.83 19.77
CA ALA A 88 -8.40 -2.53 18.53
C ALA A 88 -7.82 -1.58 17.46
N PHE A 89 -8.31 -0.34 17.40
CA PHE A 89 -7.77 0.67 16.52
C PHE A 89 -6.36 1.07 16.92
N THR A 90 -6.09 1.25 18.22
CA THR A 90 -4.75 1.53 18.75
C THR A 90 -3.75 0.43 18.38
N LEU A 91 -4.12 -0.84 18.58
CA LEU A 91 -3.30 -1.99 18.22
C LEU A 91 -2.95 -2.00 16.72
N HIS A 92 -3.92 -1.65 15.88
CA HIS A 92 -3.72 -1.63 14.43
C HIS A 92 -2.93 -0.41 13.93
N ASP A 93 -3.31 0.79 14.34
CA ASP A 93 -2.77 2.04 13.81
C ASP A 93 -1.40 2.37 14.43
N THR A 94 -1.28 2.25 15.74
CA THR A 94 -0.03 2.60 16.47
C THR A 94 0.95 1.42 16.49
N HIS A 95 0.46 0.21 16.76
CA HIS A 95 1.33 -0.96 16.94
C HIS A 95 1.45 -1.85 15.70
N GLY A 96 0.66 -1.61 14.66
CA GLY A 96 0.74 -2.34 13.39
C GLY A 96 0.27 -3.79 13.46
N VAL A 97 -0.50 -4.15 14.48
CA VAL A 97 -1.11 -5.47 14.67
C VAL A 97 -2.32 -5.58 13.73
N PRO A 98 -2.40 -6.58 12.84
CA PRO A 98 -3.56 -6.73 11.98
C PRO A 98 -4.84 -6.99 12.80
N ILE A 99 -5.97 -6.43 12.37
CA ILE A 99 -7.26 -6.63 13.04
C ILE A 99 -7.63 -8.12 13.15
N GLU A 100 -7.29 -8.91 12.13
CA GLU A 100 -7.48 -10.37 12.10
C GLU A 100 -6.83 -11.06 13.30
N VAL A 101 -5.64 -10.59 13.71
CA VAL A 101 -4.93 -11.11 14.88
C VAL A 101 -5.65 -10.73 16.16
N THR A 102 -6.09 -9.47 16.27
CA THR A 102 -6.83 -8.98 17.44
C THR A 102 -8.17 -9.70 17.61
N GLU A 103 -8.87 -9.99 16.51
CA GLU A 103 -10.12 -10.76 16.52
C GLU A 103 -9.91 -12.21 16.97
N ASP A 104 -8.86 -12.86 16.48
CA ASP A 104 -8.53 -14.23 16.86
C ASP A 104 -8.15 -14.29 18.36
N LEU A 105 -7.31 -13.36 18.84
CA LEU A 105 -6.96 -13.25 20.27
C LEU A 105 -8.18 -12.97 21.16
N ALA A 106 -9.05 -12.05 20.76
CA ALA A 106 -10.27 -11.75 21.51
C ALA A 106 -11.15 -13.00 21.65
N LYS A 107 -11.34 -13.75 20.56
CA LYS A 107 -12.14 -14.98 20.56
C LYS A 107 -11.58 -16.06 21.46
N GLU A 108 -10.25 -16.24 21.50
CA GLU A 108 -9.59 -17.19 22.41
C GLU A 108 -9.90 -16.87 23.89
N HIS A 109 -10.12 -15.60 24.21
CA HIS A 109 -10.49 -15.13 25.55
C HIS A 109 -12.00 -14.94 25.76
N GLY A 110 -12.84 -15.39 24.82
CA GLY A 110 -14.30 -15.26 24.91
C GLY A 110 -14.81 -13.82 24.75
N LEU A 111 -14.01 -12.95 24.13
CA LEU A 111 -14.35 -11.56 23.82
C LEU A 111 -14.70 -11.43 22.33
N ASP A 112 -15.61 -10.52 22.01
CA ASP A 112 -15.85 -10.08 20.64
C ASP A 112 -15.28 -8.68 20.42
N VAL A 113 -14.73 -8.41 19.24
CA VAL A 113 -14.16 -7.09 18.93
C VAL A 113 -15.24 -6.20 18.35
N ASP A 114 -15.36 -4.95 18.82
CA ASP A 114 -16.24 -3.97 18.18
C ASP A 114 -15.65 -3.49 16.83
N THR A 115 -15.88 -4.32 15.82
CA THR A 115 -15.43 -4.09 14.44
C THR A 115 -16.10 -2.88 13.80
N LYS A 116 -17.34 -2.54 14.21
CA LYS A 116 -18.05 -1.37 13.68
C LYS A 116 -17.32 -0.10 14.12
N ARG A 117 -17.05 0.02 15.42
CA ARG A 117 -16.32 1.17 15.97
C ARG A 117 -14.91 1.28 15.40
N PHE A 118 -14.22 0.15 15.25
CA PHE A 118 -12.91 0.10 14.58
C PHE A 118 -12.95 0.66 13.15
N LEU A 119 -13.95 0.26 12.35
CA LEU A 119 -14.10 0.73 10.96
C LEU A 119 -14.43 2.22 10.89
N GLU A 120 -15.26 2.73 11.80
CA GLU A 120 -15.55 4.16 11.92
C GLU A 120 -14.29 4.97 12.20
N LEU A 121 -13.49 4.55 13.20
CA LEU A 121 -12.22 5.22 13.54
C LEU A 121 -11.22 5.17 12.38
N LYS A 122 -11.16 4.04 11.68
CA LYS A 122 -10.31 3.90 10.50
C LYS A 122 -10.71 4.83 9.36
N GLU A 123 -12.01 5.02 9.12
CA GLU A 123 -12.46 5.96 8.10
C GLU A 123 -12.24 7.42 8.54
N GLN A 124 -12.46 7.74 9.82
CA GLN A 124 -12.14 9.05 10.39
C GLN A 124 -10.64 9.39 10.23
N ALA A 125 -9.76 8.46 10.61
CA ALA A 125 -8.31 8.62 10.44
C ALA A 125 -7.92 8.81 8.97
N LYS A 126 -8.59 8.12 8.04
CA LYS A 126 -8.38 8.27 6.60
C LYS A 126 -8.85 9.64 6.08
N VAL A 127 -9.96 10.17 6.56
CA VAL A 127 -10.43 11.52 6.22
C VAL A 127 -9.47 12.58 6.76
N LEU A 128 -9.02 12.44 8.02
CA LEU A 128 -8.05 13.34 8.65
C LEU A 128 -6.69 13.34 7.92
N SER A 129 -6.20 12.16 7.55
CA SER A 129 -4.96 12.04 6.76
C SER A 129 -5.09 12.73 5.40
N ARG A 130 -6.27 12.67 4.76
CA ARG A 130 -6.55 13.35 3.49
C ARG A 130 -6.69 14.86 3.64
N SER A 131 -7.26 15.36 4.74
CA SER A 131 -7.39 16.80 4.97
C SER A 131 -6.07 17.45 5.38
N GLN A 132 -5.19 16.72 6.08
CA GLN A 132 -3.83 17.17 6.42
C GLN A 132 -2.83 17.02 5.28
N SER A 133 -3.02 16.03 4.40
CA SER A 133 -2.26 15.94 3.16
C SER A 133 -2.79 16.98 2.17
N GLY A 134 -2.33 18.23 2.31
CA GLY A 134 -2.48 19.29 1.31
C GLY A 134 -1.84 18.96 -0.05
N PHE A 135 -1.46 17.70 -0.31
CA PHE A 135 -1.07 17.21 -1.61
C PHE A 135 -2.30 16.84 -2.44
N SER A 136 -3.12 17.86 -2.69
CA SER A 136 -4.05 17.88 -3.81
C SER A 136 -3.20 17.77 -5.07
N LYS A 137 -3.15 16.57 -5.66
CA LYS A 137 -2.60 16.32 -7.00
C LYS A 137 -3.51 16.88 -8.11
N SER A 138 -4.48 17.72 -7.75
CA SER A 138 -5.08 18.67 -8.67
C SER A 138 -4.29 19.97 -8.53
N VAL A 139 -3.43 20.24 -9.50
CA VAL A 139 -3.08 21.63 -9.78
C VAL A 139 -4.40 22.28 -10.21
N SER A 140 -5.02 23.07 -9.33
CA SER A 140 -6.12 23.95 -9.71
C SER A 140 -5.53 25.09 -10.54
N LEU A 141 -5.14 24.78 -11.77
CA LEU A 141 -4.92 25.80 -12.79
C LEU A 141 -6.29 26.41 -13.07
N ASP A 142 -6.36 27.73 -13.14
CA ASP A 142 -7.56 28.42 -13.57
C ASP A 142 -7.80 28.11 -15.05
N THR A 143 -8.58 27.05 -15.33
CA THR A 143 -8.89 26.59 -16.69
C THR A 143 -10.07 27.34 -17.30
N THR A 144 -10.43 28.50 -16.76
CA THR A 144 -11.50 29.33 -17.32
C THR A 144 -11.16 29.74 -18.75
N GLY A 145 -11.87 29.16 -19.72
CA GLY A 145 -11.68 29.43 -21.16
C GLY A 145 -10.89 28.38 -21.95
N LEU A 146 -10.35 27.33 -21.33
CA LEU A 146 -9.69 26.24 -22.05
C LEU A 146 -10.70 25.17 -22.49
N GLN A 147 -10.62 24.74 -23.75
CA GLN A 147 -11.46 23.64 -24.24
C GLN A 147 -11.00 22.30 -23.63
N ARG A 148 -11.94 21.39 -23.43
CA ARG A 148 -11.63 20.05 -22.90
C ARG A 148 -11.03 19.19 -24.02
N HIS A 149 -9.72 18.95 -23.97
CA HIS A 149 -9.04 18.05 -24.90
C HIS A 149 -9.28 16.58 -24.55
N SER A 150 -9.11 15.70 -25.56
CA SER A 150 -9.28 14.25 -25.43
C SER A 150 -7.94 13.53 -25.48
N ASP A 151 -7.63 12.74 -24.45
CA ASP A 151 -6.39 11.94 -24.35
C ASP A 151 -6.29 10.79 -25.39
N LYS A 152 -7.22 10.68 -26.34
CA LYS A 152 -7.25 9.56 -27.31
C LYS A 152 -5.95 9.43 -28.12
N ALA A 153 -5.31 10.55 -28.46
CA ALA A 153 -4.08 10.56 -29.24
C ALA A 153 -2.90 9.87 -28.52
N LYS A 154 -2.88 9.90 -27.17
CA LYS A 154 -1.85 9.25 -26.35
C LYS A 154 -1.79 7.72 -26.55
N TYR A 155 -2.93 7.12 -26.89
CA TYR A 155 -3.07 5.68 -27.06
C TYR A 155 -2.95 5.24 -28.52
N ASN A 156 -2.67 6.17 -29.44
CA ASN A 156 -2.50 5.88 -30.85
C ASN A 156 -1.01 5.65 -31.18
N TYR A 157 -0.49 4.49 -30.77
CA TYR A 157 0.87 4.06 -31.06
C TYR A 157 0.85 2.75 -31.87
N SER A 158 1.91 2.51 -32.63
CA SER A 158 2.18 1.24 -33.28
C SER A 158 3.44 0.60 -32.72
N LEU A 159 3.55 -0.71 -32.85
CA LEU A 159 4.74 -1.46 -32.48
C LEU A 159 5.58 -1.65 -33.74
N ASP A 160 6.84 -1.21 -33.71
CA ASP A 160 7.74 -1.50 -34.83
C ASP A 160 8.20 -2.97 -34.79
N GLY A 161 8.83 -3.42 -35.89
CA GLY A 161 9.36 -4.78 -36.00
C GLY A 161 10.49 -5.10 -35.01
N SER A 162 10.98 -4.13 -34.24
CA SER A 162 12.01 -4.29 -33.20
C SER A 162 11.42 -4.38 -31.78
N GLY A 163 10.10 -4.27 -31.63
CA GLY A 163 9.44 -4.31 -30.31
C GLY A 163 9.24 -2.95 -29.66
N SER A 164 9.59 -1.85 -30.35
CA SER A 164 9.55 -0.49 -29.78
C SER A 164 8.24 0.22 -30.11
N TYR A 165 7.72 0.99 -29.16
CA TYR A 165 6.52 1.82 -29.36
C TYR A 165 6.84 3.06 -30.18
N VAL A 166 6.17 3.22 -31.32
CA VAL A 166 6.26 4.39 -32.19
C VAL A 166 4.97 5.20 -32.05
N PHE A 167 5.12 6.46 -31.61
CA PHE A 167 4.02 7.40 -31.42
C PHE A 167 3.93 8.35 -32.62
N LEU A 168 2.71 8.77 -32.97
CA LEU A 168 2.51 9.76 -34.02
C LEU A 168 3.01 11.13 -33.55
N SER A 169 3.85 11.80 -34.34
CA SER A 169 4.24 13.19 -34.08
C SER A 169 3.08 14.13 -34.45
N ILE A 170 2.52 14.83 -33.46
CA ILE A 170 1.44 15.80 -33.66
C ILE A 170 2.06 17.20 -33.72
N LYS A 171 1.59 18.03 -34.64
CA LYS A 171 1.98 19.45 -34.70
C LYS A 171 0.99 20.23 -33.84
N THR A 172 1.49 20.86 -32.78
CA THR A 172 0.67 21.62 -31.82
C THR A 172 1.22 23.04 -31.66
N SER A 173 0.35 24.00 -31.35
CA SER A 173 0.77 25.35 -30.97
C SER A 173 0.83 25.52 -29.45
N VAL A 174 1.79 26.30 -28.97
CA VAL A 174 1.93 26.62 -27.54
C VAL A 174 0.99 27.78 -27.21
N VAL A 175 0.04 27.56 -26.30
CA VAL A 175 -0.98 28.57 -25.92
C VAL A 175 -0.59 29.32 -24.65
N ALA A 176 -0.02 28.61 -23.69
CA ALA A 176 0.42 29.21 -22.44
C ALA A 176 1.58 28.42 -21.83
N VAL A 177 2.42 29.14 -21.11
CA VAL A 177 3.56 28.59 -20.41
C VAL A 177 3.45 29.04 -18.96
N PHE A 178 3.68 28.11 -18.02
CA PHE A 178 3.53 28.32 -16.60
C PHE A 178 4.80 27.93 -15.86
N CYS A 179 5.28 28.81 -14.99
CA CYS A 179 6.36 28.54 -14.04
C CYS A 179 5.78 28.71 -12.64
N GLU A 180 5.90 27.70 -11.76
CA GLU A 180 5.41 27.75 -10.37
C GLU A 180 3.96 28.27 -10.23
N ASN A 181 3.06 27.85 -11.14
CA ASN A 181 1.64 28.26 -11.22
C ASN A 181 1.35 29.69 -11.71
N GLU A 182 2.35 30.46 -12.13
CA GLU A 182 2.14 31.78 -12.78
C GLU A 182 2.38 31.70 -14.28
N ARG A 183 1.55 32.43 -15.05
CA ARG A 183 1.67 32.48 -16.52
C ARG A 183 2.86 33.36 -16.90
N VAL A 184 3.78 32.80 -17.69
CA VAL A 184 5.01 33.46 -18.14
C VAL A 184 5.14 33.40 -19.66
N ASP A 185 5.82 34.39 -20.24
CA ASP A 185 6.01 34.47 -21.70
C ASP A 185 7.13 33.54 -22.21
N SER A 186 8.05 33.13 -21.34
CA SER A 186 9.13 32.19 -21.68
C SER A 186 9.57 31.39 -20.45
N LEU A 187 10.05 30.18 -20.67
CA LEU A 187 10.50 29.26 -19.61
C LEU A 187 12.01 29.03 -19.73
N SER A 188 12.77 29.24 -18.64
CA SER A 188 14.21 28.96 -18.57
C SER A 188 14.55 27.79 -17.63
N SER A 189 13.57 27.25 -16.90
CA SER A 189 13.70 26.18 -15.91
C SER A 189 12.50 25.19 -15.97
N ASN A 190 12.32 24.32 -14.97
CA ASN A 190 11.20 23.36 -14.93
C ASN A 190 9.84 24.08 -14.84
N GLY A 191 8.88 23.71 -15.68
CA GLY A 191 7.55 24.31 -15.71
C GLY A 191 6.56 23.53 -16.57
N SER A 192 5.34 24.05 -16.68
CA SER A 192 4.25 23.41 -17.42
C SER A 192 3.93 24.20 -18.67
N VAL A 193 3.80 23.50 -19.81
CA VAL A 193 3.43 24.10 -21.09
C VAL A 193 2.05 23.58 -21.48
N VAL A 194 1.13 24.49 -21.80
CA VAL A 194 -0.19 24.17 -22.33
C VAL A 194 -0.11 24.25 -23.84
N LEU A 195 -0.39 23.12 -24.48
CA LEU A 195 -0.42 22.95 -25.94
C LEU A 195 -1.88 22.85 -26.39
N GLU A 196 -2.17 23.41 -27.56
CA GLU A 196 -3.45 23.26 -28.26
C GLU A 196 -3.16 22.61 -29.62
N ASP A 197 -3.97 21.58 -29.92
CA ASP A 197 -3.98 20.83 -31.20
C ASP A 197 -4.69 21.61 -32.31
#